data_AF-A0A147GKP7-F1
#
_entry.id   AF-A0A147GKP7-F1
#
_cell.length_a   1.000
_cell.length_b   1.000
_cell.length_c   1.000
_cell.angle_alpha   90.00
_cell.angle_beta   90.00
_cell.angle_gamma   90.00
#
_symmetry.space_group_name_H-M   'P 1'
#
loop_
_entity.id
_entity.type
_entity.pdbx_description
1 polymer ?
#
loop_
_entity_poly.entity_id
_entity_poly.type
_entity_poly.pdbx_seq_one_letter_code
_entity_poly.pdbx_strand_id
1 'polypeptide(L)' 'MTTTTVRTRASHGTDALDLGAHAPKPTALTAGQTEASATVWDDARITTGLWECTQGHLT' A
#
# COMPACT_ATOMS: atom_id res chain seq x y z
N MET A 1 -26.53 -4.34 -18.75
CA MET A 1 -25.31 -4.15 -17.93
C MET A 1 -24.27 -3.48 -18.79
N THR A 2 -23.77 -2.30 -18.41
CA THR A 2 -22.67 -1.63 -19.11
C THR A 2 -21.36 -2.18 -18.58
N THR A 3 -20.60 -2.87 -19.44
CA THR A 3 -19.25 -3.31 -19.13
C THR A 3 -18.38 -2.09 -18.86
N THR A 4 -17.83 -1.99 -17.65
CA THR A 4 -16.83 -0.96 -17.32
C THR A 4 -15.44 -1.55 -17.53
N THR A 5 -14.59 -0.86 -18.30
CA THR A 5 -13.20 -1.27 -18.49
C THR A 5 -12.32 -0.59 -17.44
N VAL A 6 -11.55 -1.38 -16.68
CA VAL A 6 -10.46 -0.86 -15.84
C VAL A 6 -9.19 -0.92 -16.68
N ARG A 7 -8.54 0.23 -16.88
CA ARG A 7 -7.28 0.29 -17.64
C ARG A 7 -6.11 -0.07 -16.72
N THR A 8 -5.29 -1.03 -17.16
CA THR A 8 -4.03 -1.32 -16.49
C THR A 8 -3.10 -0.10 -16.57
N ARG A 9 -2.47 0.25 -15.45
CA ARG A 9 -1.43 1.28 -15.38
C ARG A 9 -0.15 0.68 -14.82
N ALA A 10 0.99 1.16 -15.32
CA ALA A 10 2.31 0.86 -14.79
C ALA A 10 2.92 2.17 -14.28
N SER A 11 3.52 2.11 -13.10
CA SER A 11 4.28 3.21 -12.50
C SER A 11 5.74 2.78 -12.39
N HIS A 12 6.66 3.72 -12.62
CA HIS A 12 8.11 3.51 -12.55
C HIS A 12 8.70 4.31 -11.39
N GLY A 13 9.92 3.97 -10.94
CA GLY A 13 10.61 4.71 -9.87
C GLY A 13 9.98 4.52 -8.48
N THR A 14 9.23 3.43 -8.29
CA THR A 14 8.55 3.12 -7.02
C THR A 14 9.52 2.82 -5.89
N ASP A 15 10.76 2.48 -6.22
CA ASP A 15 11.87 2.27 -5.29
C ASP A 15 12.34 3.55 -4.58
N ALA A 16 12.10 4.71 -5.19
CA ALA A 16 12.48 6.01 -4.63
C ALA A 16 11.29 6.80 -4.04
N LEU A 17 10.10 6.18 -3.99
CA LEU A 17 8.90 6.84 -3.48
C LEU A 17 8.97 6.98 -1.96
N ASP A 18 8.76 8.20 -1.46
CA ASP A 18 8.56 8.44 -0.03
C ASP A 18 7.18 7.92 0.40
N LEU A 19 7.17 6.92 1.29
CA LEU A 19 5.96 6.31 1.84
C LEU A 19 5.42 7.05 3.08
N GLY A 20 6.11 8.10 3.52
CA GLY A 20 5.79 8.86 4.71
C GLY A 20 6.29 8.21 5.99
N ALA A 21 5.85 8.76 7.12
CA ALA A 21 6.28 8.29 8.44
C ALA A 21 5.65 6.93 8.77
N HIS A 22 6.46 6.07 9.38
CA HIS A 22 5.99 4.81 9.95
C HIS A 22 5.00 5.06 11.09
N ALA A 23 3.92 4.30 11.10
CA ALA A 23 2.93 4.25 12.18
C ALA A 23 2.80 2.82 12.71
N PRO A 24 2.34 2.61 13.97
CA PRO A 24 2.05 1.27 14.47
C PRO A 24 1.11 0.51 13.53
N LYS A 25 1.50 -0.70 13.16
CA LYS A 25 0.74 -1.54 12.23
C LYS A 25 -0.57 -2.00 12.89
N PRO A 26 -1.75 -1.59 12.39
CA PRO A 26 -3.04 -1.85 13.06
C PRO A 26 -3.39 -3.35 13.15
N THR A 27 -2.82 -4.15 12.25
CA THR A 27 -3.07 -5.59 12.17
C THR A 27 -1.99 -6.43 12.89
N ALA A 28 -1.06 -5.79 13.59
CA ALA A 28 -0.02 -6.52 14.33
C ALA A 28 -0.62 -7.18 15.58
N LEU A 29 -0.32 -8.47 15.77
CA LEU A 29 -0.69 -9.22 16.98
C LEU A 29 0.24 -8.92 18.17
N THR A 30 1.42 -8.40 17.89
CA THR A 30 2.44 -8.00 18.88
C THR A 30 2.84 -6.54 18.67
N ALA A 31 3.10 -5.83 19.78
CA ALA A 31 3.54 -4.44 19.73
C ALA A 31 4.94 -4.31 19.09
N GLY A 32 5.22 -3.13 18.51
CA GLY A 32 6.51 -2.76 17.95
C GLY A 32 6.61 -2.86 16.42
N GLN A 33 5.63 -3.48 15.78
CA GLN A 33 5.53 -3.50 14.32
C GLN A 33 4.99 -2.18 13.78
N THR A 34 5.65 -1.64 12.76
CA THR A 34 5.23 -0.41 12.09
C THR A 34 5.09 -0.61 10.59
N GLU A 35 4.30 0.25 9.96
CA GLU A 35 4.09 0.28 8.52
C GLU A 35 3.99 1.71 8.00
N ALA A 36 4.29 1.87 6.71
CA ALA A 36 4.10 3.10 5.95
C ALA A 36 3.50 2.75 4.58
N SER A 37 2.77 3.69 3.98
CA SER A 37 2.17 3.46 2.66
C SER A 37 1.89 4.76 1.93
N ALA A 38 1.98 4.69 0.61
CA ALA A 38 1.57 5.76 -0.29
C ALA A 38 0.69 5.20 -1.39
N THR A 39 -0.43 5.89 -1.66
CA THR A 39 -1.27 5.63 -2.83
C THR A 39 -0.54 6.13 -4.08
N VAL A 40 -0.37 5.23 -5.05
CA VAL A 40 0.23 5.56 -6.36
C VAL A 40 -0.85 5.88 -7.39
N TRP A 41 -2.01 5.22 -7.28
CA TRP A 41 -3.12 5.41 -8.21
C TRP A 41 -4.46 5.11 -7.52
N ASP A 42 -5.49 5.87 -7.92
CA ASP A 42 -6.87 5.72 -7.48
C ASP A 42 -7.82 6.01 -8.65
N ASP A 43 -8.81 5.15 -8.85
CA ASP A 43 -9.92 5.30 -9.82
C ASP A 43 -11.29 5.08 -9.15
N ALA A 44 -11.38 5.35 -7.84
CA ALA A 44 -12.54 5.20 -6.96
C ALA A 44 -13.06 3.75 -6.78
N ARG A 45 -12.84 2.86 -7.74
CA ARG A 45 -13.18 1.44 -7.67
C ARG A 45 -12.01 0.58 -7.20
N ILE A 46 -10.80 0.97 -7.57
CA ILE A 46 -9.57 0.30 -7.21
C ILE A 46 -8.57 1.37 -6.82
N THR A 47 -7.87 1.12 -5.73
CA THR A 47 -6.74 1.91 -5.26
C THR A 47 -5.51 1.01 -5.26
N THR A 48 -4.38 1.52 -5.72
CA THR A 48 -3.12 0.79 -5.74
C THR A 48 -2.02 1.69 -5.21
N GLY A 49 -1.11 1.10 -4.43
CA GLY A 49 -0.04 1.83 -3.78
C GLY A 49 1.11 0.92 -3.43
N LEU A 50 2.11 1.51 -2.77
CA LEU A 50 3.17 0.78 -2.11
C LEU A 50 2.92 0.75 -0.61
N TRP A 51 3.31 -0.36 -0.02
CA TRP A 51 3.22 -0.59 1.41
C TRP A 51 4.48 -1.33 1.85
N GLU A 52 5.05 -0.88 2.95
CA GLU A 52 6.16 -1.55 3.62
C GLU A 52 5.83 -1.73 5.10
N CYS A 53 6.38 -2.78 5.69
CA CYS A 53 6.28 -2.99 7.13
C CYS A 53 7.58 -3.55 7.70
N THR A 54 7.82 -3.29 8.98
CA THR A 54 8.94 -3.88 9.70
C THR A 54 8.80 -5.41 9.78
N GLN A 55 9.91 -6.10 10.03
CA GLN A 55 9.93 -7.56 10.17
C GLN A 55 9.06 -8.02 11.34
N GLY A 56 8.14 -8.96 11.10
CA GLY A 56 7.37 -9.58 12.17
C GLY A 56 6.91 -10.99 11.82
N HIS A 57 6.15 -11.58 12.74
CA HIS A 57 5.56 -12.89 12.58
C HIS A 57 4.03 -12.78 12.58
N LEU A 58 3.40 -13.38 11.57
CA LEU A 58 1.96 -13.55 11.51
C LEU A 58 1.67 -15.06 11.56
N THR A 59 0.72 -15.47 12.39
CA THR A 59 0.23 -16.86 12.49
C THR A 59 -1.22 -16.94 12.08
#